data_AF-A0A971U286-F1
#
_entry.id   AF-A0A971U286-F1
#
_cell.length_a   1.000
_cell.length_b   1.000
_cell.length_c   1.000
_cell.angle_alpha   90.00
_cell.angle_beta   90.00
_cell.angle_gamma   90.00
#
_symmetry.space_group_name_H-M   'P 1'
#
loop_
_entity.id
_entity.type
_entity.pdbx_description
1 polymer ?
#
loop_
_entity_poly.entity_id
_entity_poly.type
_entity_poly.pdbx_seq_one_letter_code
_entity_poly.pdbx_strand_id
1 'polypeptide(L)'
;MRACRPTWPHCEAAAPLMRRWWRLALALALLVCGALVGCRHAEPALDAAIRRGTRGLRFSIARWELQQLLRPRPAPPALDQAGRVALVRSYTELVRELKLNEAQLLQQVAAPRPNQARLAALQAERHDLEQSLAWLRPQVQAIVAEQVRAAYRAERIYSPVDRYVRLPVSFPPLAFTLEPLPHVLVVSPRDRIDSIREVLLAPELTIEQMQAIEAAVEAAGYSALV
;
A
#
# COMPACT_ATOMS: atom_id res chain seq x y z
N MET A 1 88.33 22.79 13.34
CA MET A 1 87.67 23.28 12.10
C MET A 1 86.30 22.62 12.00
N ARG A 2 85.34 23.36 11.45
CA ARG A 2 83.89 23.17 11.50
C ARG A 2 83.40 21.81 10.93
N ALA A 3 82.38 21.24 11.55
CA ALA A 3 81.20 20.72 10.85
C ALA A 3 80.03 20.55 11.84
N CYS A 4 79.11 21.51 11.83
CA CYS A 4 77.79 21.40 12.47
C CYS A 4 76.98 20.27 11.80
N ARG A 5 76.31 19.43 12.60
CA ARG A 5 75.15 18.64 12.15
C ARG A 5 73.93 19.04 13.00
N PRO A 6 72.79 19.41 12.39
CA PRO A 6 71.55 19.62 13.12
C PRO A 6 70.84 18.28 13.32
N THR A 7 70.53 17.93 14.57
CA THR A 7 69.60 16.85 14.89
C THR A 7 68.25 17.47 15.22
N TRP A 8 67.29 17.36 14.31
CA TRP A 8 65.88 17.56 14.61
C TRP A 8 65.21 16.21 14.88
N PRO A 9 64.42 16.07 15.96
CA PRO A 9 63.51 14.96 16.16
C PRO A 9 62.18 15.23 15.43
N HIS A 10 61.29 14.23 15.40
CA HIS A 10 59.89 14.23 14.92
C HIS A 10 59.66 13.59 13.54
N CYS A 11 59.24 12.32 13.52
CA CYS A 11 58.02 11.87 12.83
C CYS A 11 57.76 10.37 13.03
N GLU A 12 57.23 9.97 14.19
CA GLU A 12 56.58 8.66 14.34
C GLU A 12 55.28 8.81 15.13
N ALA A 13 54.16 9.03 14.43
CA ALA A 13 52.81 8.80 14.97
C ALA A 13 51.72 8.90 13.88
N ALA A 14 51.72 8.02 12.87
CA ALA A 14 50.62 7.98 11.89
C ALA A 14 50.17 6.57 11.47
N ALA A 15 50.54 5.51 12.20
CA ALA A 15 50.24 4.13 11.81
C ALA A 15 48.94 3.49 12.36
N PRO A 16 48.35 3.86 13.52
CA PRO A 16 47.27 3.06 14.10
C PRO A 16 45.86 3.38 13.58
N LEU A 17 45.65 4.58 13.02
CA LEU A 17 44.33 5.00 12.53
C LEU A 17 43.96 4.28 11.23
N MET A 18 44.89 4.15 10.28
CA MET A 18 44.62 3.59 8.95
C MET A 18 44.19 2.10 9.01
N ARG A 19 44.71 1.33 9.98
CA ARG A 19 44.29 -0.06 10.23
C ARG A 19 42.87 -0.19 10.79
N ARG A 20 42.39 0.79 11.57
CA ARG A 20 41.02 0.79 12.11
C ARG A 20 40.00 1.07 11.00
N TRP A 21 40.27 2.05 10.13
CA TRP A 21 39.40 2.37 9.00
C TRP A 21 39.31 1.23 7.98
N TRP A 22 40.43 0.53 7.71
CA TRP A 22 40.42 -0.64 6.84
C TRP A 22 39.56 -1.79 7.39
N ARG A 23 39.67 -2.09 8.69
CA ARG A 23 38.86 -3.14 9.33
C ARG A 23 37.36 -2.80 9.33
N LEU A 24 37.01 -1.53 9.54
CA LEU A 24 35.63 -1.06 9.46
C LEU A 24 35.07 -1.12 8.04
N ALA A 25 35.86 -0.73 7.03
CA ALA A 25 35.46 -0.85 5.63
C ALA A 25 35.26 -2.31 5.21
N LEU A 26 36.13 -3.21 5.66
CA LEU A 26 36.04 -4.64 5.36
C LEU A 26 34.85 -5.31 6.07
N ALA A 27 34.56 -4.91 7.31
CA ALA A 27 33.36 -5.35 8.03
C ALA A 27 32.06 -4.85 7.37
N LEU A 28 32.05 -3.59 6.91
CA LEU A 28 30.90 -3.02 6.17
C LEU A 28 30.72 -3.74 4.82
N ALA A 29 31.80 -4.03 4.10
CA ALA A 29 31.75 -4.78 2.85
C ALA A 29 31.25 -6.22 3.05
N LEU A 30 31.69 -6.91 4.11
CA LEU A 30 31.19 -8.24 4.48
C LEU A 30 29.71 -8.20 4.89
N LEU A 31 29.26 -7.15 5.58
CA LEU A 31 27.86 -6.99 5.97
C LEU A 31 26.96 -6.71 4.75
N VAL A 32 27.45 -5.92 3.79
CA VAL A 32 26.79 -5.68 2.49
C VAL A 32 26.77 -6.94 1.63
N CYS A 33 27.87 -7.69 1.54
CA CYS A 33 27.91 -8.96 0.81
C CYS A 33 27.06 -10.06 1.47
N GLY A 34 27.04 -10.14 2.80
CA GLY A 34 26.19 -11.07 3.56
C GLY A 34 24.70 -10.82 3.34
N ALA A 35 24.30 -9.56 3.18
CA ALA A 35 22.92 -9.20 2.83
C ALA A 35 22.53 -9.58 1.40
N LEU A 36 23.51 -9.74 0.48
CA LEU A 36 23.26 -10.09 -0.93
C LEU A 36 23.18 -11.61 -1.18
N VAL A 37 23.76 -12.44 -0.29
CA VAL A 37 23.78 -13.91 -0.46
C VAL A 37 22.49 -14.60 0.05
N GLY A 38 21.58 -13.84 0.67
CA GLY A 38 20.29 -14.33 1.17
C GLY A 38 19.18 -14.53 0.12
N CYS A 39 19.46 -14.39 -1.17
CA CYS A 39 18.47 -14.61 -2.22
C CYS A 39 18.13 -16.10 -2.33
N ARG A 40 17.12 -16.55 -1.55
CA ARG A 40 16.37 -17.78 -1.81
C ARG A 40 16.06 -17.86 -3.30
N HIS A 41 16.21 -19.04 -3.89
CA HIS A 41 15.89 -19.31 -5.30
C HIS A 41 14.43 -18.90 -5.57
N ALA A 42 14.25 -17.71 -6.12
CA ALA A 42 13.00 -17.36 -6.75
C ALA A 42 13.01 -18.06 -8.09
N GLU A 43 12.04 -18.94 -8.33
CA GLU A 43 11.91 -19.62 -9.62
C GLU A 43 11.82 -18.57 -10.72
N PRO A 44 12.86 -18.41 -11.58
CA PRO A 44 12.94 -17.26 -12.48
C PRO A 44 11.76 -17.19 -13.44
N ALA A 45 11.20 -18.35 -13.80
CA ALA A 45 10.04 -18.50 -14.66
C ALA A 45 8.75 -17.97 -14.00
N LEU A 46 8.46 -18.36 -12.75
CA LEU A 46 7.30 -17.89 -12.00
C LEU A 46 7.36 -16.39 -11.77
N ASP A 47 8.51 -15.93 -11.29
CA ASP A 47 8.76 -14.52 -11.01
C ASP A 47 8.62 -13.66 -12.27
N ALA A 48 9.10 -14.15 -13.42
CA ALA A 48 8.92 -13.48 -14.70
C ALA A 48 7.45 -13.50 -15.17
N ALA A 49 6.73 -14.60 -14.95
CA ALA A 49 5.30 -14.70 -15.27
C ALA A 49 4.46 -13.71 -14.44
N ILE A 50 4.64 -13.70 -13.12
CA ILE A 50 3.99 -12.74 -12.21
C ILE A 50 4.32 -11.31 -12.63
N ARG A 51 5.61 -10.98 -12.85
CA ARG A 51 6.00 -9.61 -13.25
C ARG A 51 5.39 -9.19 -14.58
N ARG A 52 5.27 -10.10 -15.55
CA ARG A 52 4.64 -9.81 -16.84
C ARG A 52 3.13 -9.61 -16.69
N GLY A 53 2.44 -10.53 -16.02
CA GLY A 53 0.98 -10.48 -15.84
C GLY A 53 0.53 -9.28 -15.01
N THR A 54 1.28 -8.93 -13.97
CA THR A 54 0.91 -7.85 -13.03
C THR A 54 1.50 -6.48 -13.38
N ARG A 55 2.16 -6.33 -14.52
CA ARG A 55 2.89 -5.09 -14.85
C ARG A 55 1.93 -3.90 -14.91
N GLY A 56 2.18 -2.90 -14.06
CA GLY A 56 1.34 -1.69 -13.97
C GLY A 56 0.07 -1.85 -13.13
N LEU A 57 -0.23 -3.06 -12.65
CA LEU A 57 -1.43 -3.39 -11.89
C LEU A 57 -1.15 -3.67 -10.40
N ARG A 58 0.11 -3.56 -9.97
CA ARG A 58 0.51 -3.82 -8.58
C ARG A 58 0.19 -2.64 -7.66
N PHE A 59 -0.37 -2.95 -6.50
CA PHE A 59 -0.57 -1.99 -5.43
C PHE A 59 0.71 -1.84 -4.58
N SER A 60 1.02 -0.61 -4.17
CA SER A 60 2.16 -0.30 -3.31
C SER A 60 1.69 0.47 -2.08
N ILE A 61 1.77 -0.17 -0.91
CA ILE A 61 1.40 0.44 0.37
C ILE A 61 2.21 1.71 0.63
N ALA A 62 3.54 1.65 0.52
CA ALA A 62 4.40 2.81 0.79
C ALA A 62 4.09 4.01 -0.11
N ARG A 63 3.83 3.77 -1.40
CA ARG A 63 3.41 4.83 -2.33
C ARG A 63 2.04 5.39 -1.94
N TRP A 64 1.10 4.51 -1.63
CA TRP A 64 -0.24 4.88 -1.22
C TRP A 64 -0.21 5.72 0.07
N GLU A 65 0.50 5.31 1.11
CA GLU A 65 0.64 6.04 2.37
C GLU A 65 1.19 7.45 2.17
N LEU A 66 2.28 7.58 1.39
CA LEU A 66 2.85 8.86 1.05
C LEU A 66 1.85 9.76 0.30
N GLN A 67 1.13 9.20 -0.66
CA GLN A 67 0.11 9.92 -1.41
C GLN A 67 -1.03 10.39 -0.48
N GLN A 68 -1.48 9.55 0.46
CA GLN A 68 -2.51 9.94 1.43
C GLN A 68 -2.03 11.07 2.34
N LEU A 69 -0.78 11.04 2.80
CA LEU A 69 -0.22 12.10 3.64
C LEU A 69 -0.16 13.45 2.91
N LEU A 70 0.12 13.45 1.61
CA LEU A 70 0.26 14.66 0.80
C LEU A 70 -1.07 15.18 0.20
N ARG A 71 -2.14 14.38 0.21
CA ARG A 71 -3.41 14.72 -0.44
C ARG A 71 -4.14 15.86 0.30
N PRO A 72 -4.68 16.86 -0.43
CA PRO A 72 -5.55 17.88 0.16
C PRO A 72 -6.76 17.27 0.85
N ARG A 73 -7.18 17.87 1.98
CA ARG A 73 -8.27 17.34 2.80
C ARG A 73 -9.55 18.16 2.61
N PRO A 74 -10.68 17.52 2.26
CA PRO A 74 -11.96 18.22 2.18
C PRO A 74 -12.38 18.70 3.56
N ALA A 75 -13.03 19.87 3.61
CA ALA A 75 -13.69 20.34 4.81
C ALA A 75 -14.96 19.51 5.07
N PRO A 76 -15.33 19.28 6.34
CA PRO A 76 -16.59 18.62 6.68
C PRO A 76 -17.78 19.46 6.19
N PRO A 77 -18.87 18.82 5.75
CA PRO A 77 -20.07 19.54 5.32
C PRO A 77 -20.70 20.29 6.51
N ALA A 78 -21.30 21.45 6.22
CA ALA A 78 -22.02 22.28 7.20
C ALA A 78 -23.39 21.71 7.52
N LEU A 79 -23.41 20.50 8.09
CA LEU A 79 -24.60 19.78 8.56
C LEU A 79 -24.61 19.73 10.09
N ASP A 80 -25.80 19.68 10.66
CA ASP A 80 -26.00 19.38 12.07
C ASP A 80 -25.68 17.90 12.37
N GLN A 81 -25.70 17.52 13.65
CA GLN A 81 -25.34 16.15 14.05
C GLN A 81 -26.29 15.11 13.44
N ALA A 82 -27.59 15.41 13.35
CA ALA A 82 -28.57 14.50 12.76
C ALA A 82 -28.30 14.28 11.27
N GLY A 83 -28.05 15.36 10.50
CA GLY A 83 -27.69 15.29 9.09
C GLY A 83 -26.38 14.55 8.84
N ARG A 84 -25.36 14.75 9.69
CA ARG A 84 -24.09 14.00 9.61
C ARG A 84 -24.29 12.50 9.79
N VAL A 85 -25.07 12.08 10.79
CA VAL A 85 -25.38 10.66 11.04
C VAL A 85 -26.17 10.06 9.87
N ALA A 86 -27.17 10.79 9.35
CA ALA A 86 -27.93 10.37 8.19
C ALA A 86 -27.03 10.14 6.97
N LEU A 87 -26.10 11.07 6.69
CA LEU A 87 -25.16 10.96 5.57
C LEU A 87 -24.26 9.72 5.66
N VAL A 88 -23.68 9.48 6.84
CA VAL A 88 -22.85 8.29 7.09
C VAL A 88 -23.67 7.01 6.92
N ARG A 89 -24.90 6.98 7.43
CA ARG A 89 -25.80 5.83 7.28
C ARG A 89 -26.13 5.56 5.81
N SER A 90 -26.52 6.58 5.05
CA SER A 90 -26.77 6.46 3.60
C SER A 90 -25.56 5.92 2.85
N TYR A 91 -24.36 6.41 3.16
CA TYR A 91 -23.12 5.87 2.58
C TYR A 91 -22.92 4.38 2.91
N THR A 92 -23.11 3.98 4.16
CA THR A 92 -22.95 2.55 4.55
C THR A 92 -23.99 1.64 3.92
N GLU A 93 -25.22 2.13 3.68
CA GLU A 93 -26.25 1.38 2.96
C GLU A 93 -25.88 1.21 1.49
N LEU A 94 -25.43 2.28 0.81
CA LEU A 94 -24.94 2.18 -0.58
C LEU A 94 -23.76 1.22 -0.73
N VAL A 95 -22.84 1.18 0.26
CA VAL A 95 -21.74 0.19 0.28
C VAL A 95 -22.30 -1.23 0.39
N ARG A 96 -23.35 -1.45 1.19
CA ARG A 96 -23.99 -2.76 1.33
C ARG A 96 -24.68 -3.19 0.02
N GLU A 97 -25.41 -2.28 -0.61
CA GLU A 97 -26.05 -2.50 -1.91
C GLU A 97 -25.02 -2.84 -3.00
N LEU A 98 -23.91 -2.10 -3.06
CA LEU A 98 -22.82 -2.38 -4.00
C LEU A 98 -22.27 -3.81 -3.82
N LYS A 99 -22.02 -4.23 -2.57
CA LYS A 99 -21.53 -5.59 -2.28
C LYS A 99 -22.52 -6.67 -2.68
N LEU A 100 -23.82 -6.43 -2.49
CA LEU A 100 -24.86 -7.37 -2.90
C LEU A 100 -24.94 -7.46 -4.44
N ASN A 101 -24.83 -6.32 -5.13
CA ASN A 101 -24.79 -6.28 -6.59
C ASN A 101 -23.56 -7.03 -7.14
N GLU A 102 -22.37 -6.80 -6.57
CA GLU A 102 -21.13 -7.51 -6.94
C GLU A 102 -21.25 -9.03 -6.75
N ALA A 103 -21.84 -9.48 -5.63
CA ALA A 103 -22.10 -10.89 -5.42
C ALA A 103 -23.04 -11.49 -6.48
N GLN A 104 -24.07 -10.74 -6.90
CA GLN A 104 -24.97 -11.17 -7.98
C GLN A 104 -24.26 -11.21 -9.35
N LEU A 105 -23.37 -10.25 -9.63
CA LEU A 105 -22.55 -10.25 -10.84
C LEU A 105 -21.69 -11.51 -10.90
N LEU A 106 -20.99 -11.85 -9.82
CA LEU A 106 -20.14 -13.05 -9.74
C LEU A 106 -20.96 -14.33 -9.98
N GLN A 107 -22.16 -14.43 -9.39
CA GLN A 107 -23.05 -15.58 -9.61
C GLN A 107 -23.51 -15.71 -11.07
N GLN A 108 -23.81 -14.59 -11.73
CA GLN A 108 -24.22 -14.60 -13.14
C GLN A 108 -23.07 -14.95 -14.08
N VAL A 109 -21.85 -14.48 -13.79
CA VAL A 109 -20.65 -14.80 -14.58
C VAL A 109 -20.28 -16.28 -14.44
N ALA A 110 -20.43 -16.86 -13.25
CA ALA A 110 -20.14 -18.27 -12.99
C ALA A 110 -21.23 -19.24 -13.50
N ALA A 111 -22.39 -18.75 -13.93
CA ALA A 111 -23.49 -19.59 -14.36
C ALA A 111 -23.18 -20.31 -15.70
N PRO A 112 -23.58 -21.59 -15.88
CA PRO A 112 -23.32 -22.33 -17.14
C PRO A 112 -23.90 -21.67 -18.39
N ARG A 113 -24.95 -20.85 -18.23
CA ARG A 113 -25.54 -20.02 -19.28
C ARG A 113 -25.83 -18.63 -18.70
N PRO A 114 -24.88 -17.68 -18.77
CA PRO A 114 -25.08 -16.34 -18.24
C PRO A 114 -26.21 -15.62 -18.98
N ASN A 115 -27.10 -14.96 -18.23
CA ASN A 115 -28.10 -14.08 -18.83
C ASN A 115 -27.47 -12.72 -19.15
N GLN A 116 -27.15 -12.49 -20.42
CA GLN A 116 -26.48 -11.27 -20.88
C GLN A 116 -27.25 -9.98 -20.54
N ALA A 117 -28.59 -10.01 -20.62
CA ALA A 117 -29.41 -8.84 -20.26
C ALA A 117 -29.35 -8.55 -18.76
N ARG A 118 -29.35 -9.59 -17.92
CA ARG A 118 -29.20 -9.44 -16.46
C ARG A 118 -27.81 -8.96 -16.08
N LEU A 119 -26.76 -9.47 -16.73
CA LEU A 119 -25.38 -9.02 -16.53
C LEU A 119 -25.24 -7.53 -16.85
N ALA A 120 -25.72 -7.08 -18.01
CA ALA A 120 -25.66 -5.68 -18.40
C ALA A 120 -26.42 -4.78 -17.42
N ALA A 121 -27.60 -5.20 -16.95
CA ALA A 121 -28.37 -4.45 -15.95
C ALA A 121 -27.63 -4.34 -14.61
N LEU A 122 -27.03 -5.43 -14.12
CA LEU A 122 -26.26 -5.42 -12.88
C LEU A 122 -25.00 -4.55 -12.99
N GLN A 123 -24.31 -4.58 -14.14
CA GLN A 123 -23.15 -3.73 -14.39
C GLN A 123 -23.51 -2.23 -14.40
N ALA A 124 -24.64 -1.87 -15.00
CA ALA A 124 -25.15 -0.50 -14.99
C ALA A 124 -25.49 -0.05 -13.56
N GLU A 125 -26.20 -0.88 -12.79
CA GLU A 125 -26.52 -0.60 -11.38
C GLU A 125 -25.24 -0.45 -10.53
N ARG A 126 -24.23 -1.29 -10.74
CA ARG A 126 -22.92 -1.16 -10.07
C ARG A 126 -22.30 0.20 -10.33
N HIS A 127 -22.34 0.65 -11.59
CA HIS A 127 -21.77 1.93 -11.99
C HIS A 127 -22.48 3.10 -11.31
N ASP A 128 -23.82 3.07 -11.24
CA ASP A 128 -24.61 4.11 -10.59
C ASP A 128 -24.35 4.18 -9.07
N LEU A 129 -24.20 3.01 -8.42
CA LEU A 129 -23.81 2.91 -7.01
C LEU A 129 -22.41 3.47 -6.77
N GLU A 130 -21.43 3.12 -7.63
CA GLU A 130 -20.06 3.63 -7.55
C GLU A 130 -20.00 5.16 -7.69
N GLN A 131 -20.78 5.73 -8.62
CA GLN A 131 -20.88 7.19 -8.80
C GLN A 131 -21.47 7.86 -7.55
N SER A 132 -22.55 7.30 -7.01
CA SER A 132 -23.19 7.81 -5.79
C SER A 132 -22.23 7.77 -4.60
N LEU A 133 -21.48 6.68 -4.44
CA LEU A 133 -20.44 6.55 -3.42
C LEU A 133 -19.30 7.55 -3.64
N ALA A 134 -18.86 7.76 -4.88
CA ALA A 134 -17.79 8.72 -5.19
C ALA A 134 -18.16 10.15 -4.79
N TRP A 135 -19.44 10.52 -4.90
CA TRP A 135 -19.96 11.81 -4.46
C TRP A 135 -20.01 11.97 -2.93
N LEU A 136 -20.46 10.93 -2.23
CA LEU A 136 -20.65 10.98 -0.77
C LEU A 136 -19.35 10.76 0.03
N ARG A 137 -18.43 9.98 -0.53
CA ARG A 137 -17.19 9.54 0.14
C ARG A 137 -16.36 10.69 0.70
N PRO A 138 -16.06 11.80 -0.01
CA PRO A 138 -15.27 12.90 0.53
C PRO A 138 -15.90 13.54 1.78
N GLN A 139 -17.24 13.62 1.80
CA GLN A 139 -17.99 14.22 2.90
C GLN A 139 -17.96 13.30 4.14
N VAL A 140 -18.21 12.01 3.95
CA VAL A 140 -18.13 11.01 5.03
C VAL A 140 -16.72 10.91 5.58
N GLN A 141 -15.70 10.89 4.72
CA GLN A 141 -14.30 10.92 5.14
C GLN A 141 -14.00 12.13 6.03
N ALA A 142 -14.46 13.32 5.65
CA ALA A 142 -14.25 14.53 6.42
C ALA A 142 -14.96 14.48 7.79
N ILE A 143 -16.20 13.99 7.85
CA ILE A 143 -16.96 13.83 9.11
C ILE A 143 -16.23 12.89 10.07
N VAL A 144 -15.84 11.70 9.60
CA VAL A 144 -15.16 10.72 10.45
C VAL A 144 -13.78 11.21 10.88
N ALA A 145 -13.03 11.86 9.97
CA ALA A 145 -11.74 12.45 10.30
C ALA A 145 -11.85 13.54 11.39
N GLU A 146 -12.87 14.39 11.30
CA GLU A 146 -13.16 15.41 12.32
C GLU A 146 -13.47 14.76 13.67
N GLN A 147 -14.32 13.73 13.69
CA GLN A 147 -14.69 13.01 14.91
C GLN A 147 -13.49 12.35 15.59
N VAL A 148 -12.61 11.69 14.83
CA VAL A 148 -11.39 11.09 15.38
C VAL A 148 -10.44 12.17 15.93
N ARG A 149 -10.28 13.32 15.24
CA ARG A 149 -9.49 14.45 15.75
C ARG A 149 -10.11 15.08 17.00
N ALA A 150 -11.44 15.11 17.09
CA ALA A 150 -12.13 15.55 18.31
C ALA A 150 -11.87 14.59 19.48
N ALA A 151 -11.88 13.28 19.23
CA ALA A 151 -11.51 12.27 20.23
C ALA A 151 -10.06 12.43 20.71
N TYR A 152 -9.09 12.63 19.79
CA TYR A 152 -7.69 12.90 20.18
C TYR A 152 -7.56 14.13 21.10
N ARG A 153 -8.29 15.20 20.79
CA ARG A 153 -8.30 16.42 21.64
C ARG A 153 -8.93 16.16 23.01
N ALA A 154 -10.01 15.38 23.07
CA ALA A 154 -10.65 15.01 24.34
C ALA A 154 -9.69 14.21 25.25
N GLU A 155 -8.91 13.31 24.65
CA GLU A 155 -7.88 12.51 25.34
C GLU A 155 -6.55 13.26 25.55
N ARG A 156 -6.50 14.56 25.24
CA ARG A 156 -5.29 15.41 25.35
C ARG A 156 -4.08 14.88 24.58
N ILE A 157 -4.32 14.18 23.47
CA ILE A 157 -3.28 13.73 22.55
C ILE A 157 -2.94 14.91 21.64
N TYR A 158 -1.80 15.53 21.90
CA TYR A 158 -1.27 16.70 21.18
C TYR A 158 0.12 16.43 20.61
N SER A 159 0.58 17.31 19.74
CA SER A 159 1.93 17.23 19.20
C SER A 159 2.97 17.58 20.23
N PRO A 160 4.07 16.81 20.35
CA PRO A 160 5.19 17.20 21.19
C PRO A 160 5.80 18.55 20.77
N VAL A 161 5.62 18.93 19.49
CA VAL A 161 6.04 20.24 18.97
C VAL A 161 5.04 21.37 19.19
N ASP A 162 3.79 21.09 19.63
CA ASP A 162 2.79 22.13 19.91
C ASP A 162 3.26 23.10 21.01
N ARG A 163 4.18 22.64 21.88
CA ARG A 163 4.83 23.47 22.90
C ARG A 163 5.76 24.54 22.30
N TYR A 164 6.33 24.28 21.14
CA TYR A 164 7.34 25.13 20.50
C TYR A 164 6.80 25.88 19.28
N VAL A 165 5.81 25.31 18.60
CA VAL A 165 5.20 25.86 17.39
C VAL A 165 3.69 25.70 17.49
N ARG A 166 2.94 26.80 17.42
CA ARG A 166 1.47 26.75 17.30
C ARG A 166 1.06 26.36 15.88
N LEU A 167 1.37 25.14 15.48
CA LEU A 167 0.89 24.58 14.21
C LEU A 167 -0.51 24.00 14.45
N PRO A 168 -1.49 24.28 13.57
CA PRO A 168 -2.82 23.66 13.62
C PRO A 168 -2.80 22.20 13.14
N VAL A 169 -1.71 21.47 13.41
CA VAL A 169 -1.48 20.11 12.93
C VAL A 169 -1.61 19.15 14.11
N SER A 170 -2.71 18.41 14.16
CA SER A 170 -2.89 17.36 15.16
C SER A 170 -1.82 16.27 14.97
N PHE A 171 -1.18 15.85 16.05
CA PHE A 171 -0.28 14.70 16.06
C PHE A 171 -0.90 13.58 16.92
N PRO A 172 -0.97 12.33 16.42
CA PRO A 172 -0.47 11.89 15.12
C PRO A 172 -1.25 12.50 13.93
N PRO A 173 -0.60 12.72 12.77
CA PRO A 173 -1.27 13.23 11.58
C PRO A 173 -2.34 12.22 11.14
N LEU A 174 -3.61 12.65 11.15
CA LEU A 174 -4.72 11.79 10.72
C LEU A 174 -5.04 12.03 9.24
N ALA A 175 -4.63 11.06 8.43
CA ALA A 175 -4.89 10.94 7.01
C ALA A 175 -6.01 9.93 6.73
N PHE A 176 -7.25 10.21 7.17
CA PHE A 176 -8.36 9.27 7.01
C PHE A 176 -8.85 9.19 5.56
N THR A 177 -8.84 7.98 5.01
CA THR A 177 -9.28 7.71 3.63
C THR A 177 -10.11 6.43 3.62
N LEU A 178 -11.31 6.54 3.03
CA LEU A 178 -12.19 5.43 2.69
C LEU A 178 -11.96 5.03 1.24
N GLU A 179 -11.53 3.80 0.98
CA GLU A 179 -11.21 3.28 -0.35
C GLU A 179 -11.43 1.75 -0.35
N PRO A 180 -11.74 1.11 -1.50
CA PRO A 180 -11.80 -0.35 -1.59
C PRO A 180 -10.46 -0.99 -1.23
N LEU A 181 -10.50 -2.23 -0.73
CA LEU A 181 -9.27 -2.97 -0.42
C LEU A 181 -8.57 -3.40 -1.71
N PRO A 182 -7.22 -3.43 -1.75
CA PRO A 182 -6.49 -3.99 -2.86
C PRO A 182 -6.80 -5.49 -2.99
N HIS A 183 -6.81 -5.97 -4.24
CA HIS A 183 -6.91 -7.41 -4.52
C HIS A 183 -5.60 -8.12 -4.18
N VAL A 184 -5.66 -9.43 -3.99
CA VAL A 184 -4.49 -10.24 -3.67
C VAL A 184 -4.40 -11.40 -4.63
N LEU A 185 -3.40 -11.36 -5.51
CA LEU A 185 -3.03 -12.55 -6.28
C LEU A 185 -2.35 -13.55 -5.36
N VAL A 186 -3.00 -14.68 -5.14
CA VAL A 186 -2.45 -15.85 -4.43
C VAL A 186 -1.99 -16.87 -5.46
N VAL A 187 -0.73 -17.28 -5.37
CA VAL A 187 -0.14 -18.29 -6.26
C VAL A 187 0.25 -19.53 -5.47
N SER A 188 -0.21 -20.68 -5.95
CA SER A 188 0.05 -21.98 -5.34
C SER A 188 0.67 -22.98 -6.33
N PRO A 189 1.49 -23.93 -5.86
CA PRO A 189 1.90 -25.09 -6.64
C PRO A 189 0.71 -25.99 -6.94
N ARG A 190 0.75 -26.73 -8.06
CA ARG A 190 -0.34 -27.68 -8.42
C ARG A 190 -0.23 -29.03 -7.71
N ASP A 191 0.96 -29.37 -7.22
CA ASP A 191 1.31 -30.64 -6.59
C ASP A 191 1.03 -30.67 -5.07
N ARG A 192 0.79 -29.51 -4.45
CA ARG A 192 0.52 -29.39 -3.01
C ARG A 192 -0.27 -28.14 -2.69
N ILE A 193 -1.03 -28.18 -1.60
CA ILE A 193 -1.78 -27.03 -1.07
C ILE A 193 -0.80 -26.16 -0.28
N ASP A 194 -0.24 -25.15 -0.94
CA ASP A 194 0.73 -24.22 -0.36
C ASP A 194 0.65 -22.85 -1.05
N SER A 195 0.80 -21.74 -0.32
CA SER A 195 0.87 -20.38 -0.89
C SER A 195 2.32 -19.98 -1.01
N ILE A 196 2.86 -20.00 -2.23
CA ILE A 196 4.28 -19.71 -2.45
C ILE A 196 4.53 -18.23 -2.77
N ARG A 197 3.51 -17.50 -3.27
CA ARG A 197 3.60 -16.07 -3.58
C ARG A 197 2.26 -15.38 -3.38
N GLU A 198 2.33 -14.18 -2.83
CA GLU A 198 1.20 -13.25 -2.71
C GLU A 198 1.60 -11.89 -3.26
N VAL A 199 0.74 -11.28 -4.08
CA VAL A 199 0.99 -9.97 -4.68
C VAL A 199 -0.25 -9.10 -4.55
N LEU A 200 -0.08 -7.94 -3.91
CA LEU A 200 -1.13 -6.92 -3.86
C LEU A 200 -1.31 -6.29 -5.24
N LEU A 201 -2.57 -6.24 -5.68
CA LEU A 201 -2.99 -5.66 -6.94
C LEU A 201 -3.92 -4.47 -6.70
N ALA A 202 -4.07 -3.64 -7.73
CA ALA A 202 -4.94 -2.47 -7.67
C ALA A 202 -6.39 -2.86 -7.34
N PRO A 203 -7.12 -2.02 -6.58
CA PRO A 203 -8.54 -2.27 -6.32
C PRO A 203 -9.43 -2.11 -7.56
N GLU A 204 -9.02 -1.35 -8.58
CA GLU A 204 -9.83 -1.05 -9.77
C GLU A 204 -9.65 -2.06 -10.93
N LEU A 205 -9.34 -3.32 -10.61
CA LEU A 205 -9.18 -4.35 -11.65
C LEU A 205 -10.50 -4.75 -12.30
N THR A 206 -10.48 -4.90 -13.62
CA THR A 206 -11.59 -5.53 -14.35
C THR A 206 -11.49 -7.05 -14.28
N ILE A 207 -12.61 -7.73 -14.50
CA ILE A 207 -12.65 -9.21 -14.52
C ILE A 207 -11.69 -9.76 -15.58
N GLU A 208 -11.62 -9.11 -16.74
CA GLU A 208 -10.72 -9.50 -17.83
C GLU A 208 -9.24 -9.34 -17.44
N GLN A 209 -8.92 -8.29 -16.67
CA GLN A 209 -7.57 -8.09 -16.15
C GLN A 209 -7.21 -9.17 -15.11
N MET A 210 -8.13 -9.51 -14.21
CA MET A 210 -7.95 -10.58 -13.22
C MET A 210 -7.69 -11.92 -13.94
N GLN A 211 -8.54 -12.28 -14.90
CA GLN A 211 -8.39 -13.50 -15.71
C GLN A 211 -7.08 -13.53 -16.49
N ALA A 212 -6.66 -12.40 -17.07
CA ALA A 212 -5.40 -12.32 -17.80
C ALA A 212 -4.18 -12.51 -16.88
N ILE A 213 -4.23 -11.99 -15.65
CA ILE A 213 -3.19 -12.21 -14.63
C ILE A 213 -3.13 -13.69 -14.25
N GLU A 214 -4.29 -14.30 -13.96
CA GLU A 214 -4.39 -15.72 -13.60
C GLU A 214 -3.82 -16.61 -14.72
N ALA A 215 -4.31 -16.44 -15.95
CA ALA A 215 -3.85 -17.20 -17.11
C ALA A 215 -2.34 -17.09 -17.35
N ALA A 216 -1.75 -15.91 -17.12
CA ALA A 216 -0.31 -15.71 -17.28
C ALA A 216 0.52 -16.52 -16.26
N VAL A 217 0.02 -16.69 -15.04
CA VAL A 217 0.66 -17.51 -14.00
C VAL A 217 0.39 -19.00 -14.23
N GLU A 218 -0.82 -19.35 -14.66
CA GLU A 218 -1.18 -20.72 -15.00
C GLU A 218 -0.38 -21.29 -16.16
N ALA A 219 -0.11 -20.47 -17.19
CA ALA A 219 0.76 -20.84 -18.30
C ALA A 219 2.21 -21.17 -17.87
N ALA A 220 2.62 -20.71 -16.68
CA ALA A 220 3.91 -21.04 -16.09
C ALA A 220 3.87 -22.33 -15.23
N GLY A 221 2.74 -23.04 -15.18
CA GLY A 221 2.58 -24.32 -14.47
C GLY A 221 2.02 -24.21 -13.06
N TYR A 222 1.58 -23.02 -12.64
CA TYR A 222 1.08 -22.76 -11.29
C TYR A 222 -0.45 -22.65 -11.25
N SER A 223 -1.04 -22.57 -10.05
CA SER A 223 -2.41 -22.13 -9.86
C SER A 223 -2.40 -20.70 -9.34
N ALA A 224 -3.32 -19.89 -9.83
CA ALA A 224 -3.46 -18.48 -9.47
C ALA A 224 -4.92 -18.15 -9.20
N LEU A 225 -5.15 -17.29 -8.21
CA LEU A 225 -6.47 -16.74 -7.90
C LEU A 225 -6.29 -15.29 -7.42
N VAL A 226 -7.10 -14.38 -7.96
CA VAL A 226 -7.13 -12.96 -7.57
C VAL A 226 -8.32 -12.64 -6.65
#